data_AF-A0A2S7NNS0-F1
#
_entry.id   AF-A0A2S7NNS0-F1
#
_cell.length_a   1.000
_cell.length_b   1.000
_cell.length_c   1.000
_cell.angle_alpha   90.00
_cell.angle_beta   90.00
_cell.angle_gamma   90.00
#
_symmetry.space_group_name_H-M   'P 1'
#
loop_
_entity.id
_entity.type
_entity.pdbx_description
1 polymer ?
#
loop_
_entity_poly.entity_id
_entity_poly.type
_entity_poly.pdbx_seq_one_letter_code
_entity_poly.pdbx_strand_id
1 'polypeptide(L)'
;MAPFYPVTICRSDGQLEVITKTGVKELNRPTAAQLNDTPDADGTIDCYKKLEPDEPKAVDWRRKIGGMLMHYLGGREHADRNYILKDLPEGYVLWEHVKYNVEKLAEEKKKGKHAAGTFERQDAYLYGHPQGRKKRYRSPADFFPHVLWLATDKDGDPRNCSCKVCSPDGEEDPQEENVKVEVVIPVKKEVKPAPMVANIPQKAAPAPMKSPPQSASPIRSAEQRLDGDPNSGYLYRPGELVWFNRGHAWGLAVISKRRIDNNAPQYLVQPLSHPLSHPPFQIKEQELIRPWLAWSVPTTTIPQINNLTYEQVPWDRIIRGEFGSGDFQVDGSILAAKGIDGSYSLYDRIESPLVGPGEVHYNGMFLGAEKIWVGEPVRLRVPGDDIVILVVQKLIERTIPPMTSIVTFVGDVYKFIEMPMPYTNRSEWPTPSLPARMVTDLRFRNEVAENANKRTWYEWQLLEPAARRGLADIKGRWYETRTLLPVLRGVEQYQMGIQRGETSDAGLWMNGRGDTSRGPGVRKKNRKDTLGQAVPLDFKVSRGLDGPAQDDVFPDVGSAQQQQQQQQQAFVMPDIDQFMDLDGAVGQGGFTG
;
A
#
# COMPACT_ATOMS: atom_id res chain seq x y z
N MET A 1 21.03 8.98 25.03
CA MET A 1 20.69 7.91 24.07
C MET A 1 20.57 6.62 24.84
N ALA A 2 19.47 5.87 24.68
CA ALA A 2 19.37 4.54 25.29
C ALA A 2 20.44 3.60 24.67
N PRO A 3 21.12 2.75 25.47
CA PRO A 3 22.14 1.84 24.95
C PRO A 3 21.50 0.78 24.04
N PHE A 4 22.18 0.43 22.94
CA PHE A 4 21.79 -0.68 22.08
C PHE A 4 22.30 -2.00 22.65
N TYR A 5 21.45 -3.02 22.67
CA TYR A 5 21.78 -4.38 23.10
C TYR A 5 22.26 -5.19 21.88
N PRO A 6 23.48 -5.77 21.93
CA PRO A 6 24.04 -6.49 20.79
C PRO A 6 23.38 -7.86 20.62
N VAL A 7 23.09 -8.22 19.37
CA VAL A 7 22.57 -9.53 18.96
C VAL A 7 23.57 -10.18 18.01
N THR A 8 23.84 -11.47 18.22
CA THR A 8 24.76 -12.24 17.38
C THR A 8 23.99 -13.31 16.63
N ILE A 9 24.19 -13.40 15.32
CA ILE A 9 23.66 -14.48 14.51
C ILE A 9 24.72 -15.58 14.47
N CYS A 10 24.36 -16.80 14.90
CA CYS A 10 25.32 -17.89 15.08
C CYS A 10 25.69 -18.63 13.79
N ARG A 11 24.97 -18.39 12.68
CA ARG A 11 25.23 -19.00 11.37
C ARG A 11 25.40 -17.94 10.30
N SER A 12 26.29 -18.20 9.35
CA SER A 12 26.34 -17.48 8.08
C SER A 12 26.50 -18.45 6.91
N ASP A 13 25.91 -18.08 5.78
CA ASP A 13 26.15 -18.70 4.48
C ASP A 13 27.00 -17.79 3.56
N GLY A 14 27.47 -16.64 4.06
CA GLY A 14 28.15 -15.64 3.26
C GLY A 14 29.44 -16.17 2.61
N GLN A 15 29.59 -15.91 1.32
CA GLN A 15 30.77 -16.26 0.53
C GLN A 15 31.39 -15.01 -0.09
N LEU A 16 32.68 -14.76 0.23
CA LEU A 16 33.47 -13.68 -0.38
C LEU A 16 33.89 -14.00 -1.82
N GLU A 17 33.91 -15.27 -2.19
CA GLU A 17 34.23 -15.79 -3.52
C GLU A 17 33.24 -16.88 -3.90
N VAL A 18 32.77 -16.90 -5.14
CA VAL A 18 31.88 -17.94 -5.68
C VAL A 18 32.48 -18.56 -6.93
N ILE A 19 32.13 -19.81 -7.20
CA ILE A 19 32.44 -20.47 -8.48
C ILE A 19 31.21 -20.33 -9.37
N THR A 20 31.36 -19.65 -10.50
CA THR A 20 30.26 -19.48 -11.45
C THR A 20 29.87 -20.81 -12.09
N LYS A 21 28.70 -20.87 -12.73
CA LYS A 21 28.26 -22.06 -13.50
C LYS A 21 29.26 -22.50 -14.58
N THR A 22 30.15 -21.59 -15.01
CA THR A 22 31.21 -21.86 -15.98
C THR A 22 32.53 -22.30 -15.33
N GLY A 23 32.56 -22.55 -14.02
CA GLY A 23 33.73 -22.98 -13.27
C GLY A 23 34.74 -21.87 -12.93
N VAL A 24 34.40 -20.61 -13.20
CA VAL A 24 35.31 -19.47 -12.98
C VAL A 24 35.14 -18.95 -11.56
N LYS A 25 36.25 -18.76 -10.84
CA LYS A 25 36.24 -18.10 -9.53
C LYS A 25 35.98 -16.60 -9.68
N GLU A 26 34.98 -16.09 -8.99
CA GLU A 26 34.58 -14.69 -9.02
C GLU A 26 34.37 -14.14 -7.60
N LEU A 27 34.88 -12.94 -7.33
CA LEU A 27 34.69 -12.27 -6.04
C LEU A 27 33.23 -11.81 -5.87
N ASN A 28 32.64 -12.02 -4.70
CA ASN A 28 31.29 -11.58 -4.38
C ASN A 28 31.27 -10.11 -3.92
N ARG A 29 31.61 -9.22 -4.84
CA ARG A 29 31.72 -7.77 -4.63
C ARG A 29 31.51 -7.03 -5.95
N PRO A 30 31.40 -5.68 -5.95
CA PRO A 30 31.37 -4.90 -7.18
C PRO A 30 32.55 -5.21 -8.11
N THR A 31 32.34 -5.09 -9.42
CA THR A 31 33.39 -5.33 -10.43
C THR A 31 34.52 -4.29 -10.34
N ALA A 32 35.70 -4.61 -10.86
CA ALA A 32 36.82 -3.64 -10.89
C ALA A 32 36.44 -2.32 -11.60
N ALA A 33 35.62 -2.39 -12.66
CA ALA A 33 35.11 -1.21 -13.35
C ALA A 33 34.16 -0.36 -12.47
N GLN A 34 33.34 -1.01 -11.64
CA GLN A 34 32.42 -0.32 -10.72
C GLN A 34 33.13 0.29 -9.50
N LEU A 35 34.36 -0.14 -9.20
CA LEU A 35 35.19 0.46 -8.16
C LEU A 35 35.99 1.65 -8.66
N ASN A 36 35.95 1.93 -9.97
CA ASN A 36 36.70 3.02 -10.56
C ASN A 36 36.10 4.36 -10.15
N ASP A 37 36.88 5.16 -9.42
CA ASP A 37 36.48 6.48 -8.94
C ASP A 37 37.04 7.63 -9.81
N THR A 38 37.62 7.31 -10.97
CA THR A 38 38.04 8.35 -11.93
C THR A 38 36.82 9.04 -12.54
N PRO A 39 36.78 10.39 -12.56
CA PRO A 39 35.71 11.12 -13.22
C PRO A 39 35.63 10.79 -14.72
N ASP A 40 34.40 10.73 -15.25
CA ASP A 40 34.16 10.64 -16.68
C ASP A 40 34.41 11.99 -17.41
N ALA A 41 34.14 12.02 -18.72
CA ALA A 41 34.34 13.22 -19.55
C ALA A 41 33.52 14.43 -19.08
N ASP A 42 32.43 14.21 -18.35
CA ASP A 42 31.55 15.24 -17.80
C ASP A 42 31.90 15.57 -16.34
N GLY A 43 33.00 15.03 -15.81
CA GLY A 43 33.44 15.24 -14.43
C GLY A 43 32.59 14.51 -13.38
N THR A 44 31.84 13.49 -13.79
CA THR A 44 30.97 12.69 -12.92
C THR A 44 31.69 11.41 -12.47
N ILE A 45 31.63 11.13 -11.17
CA ILE A 45 32.10 9.89 -10.57
C ILE A 45 30.87 9.02 -10.27
N ASP A 46 30.90 7.77 -10.71
CA ASP A 46 29.86 6.76 -10.49
C ASP A 46 30.54 5.45 -10.04
N CYS A 47 30.69 5.27 -8.73
CA CYS A 47 31.51 4.19 -8.18
C CYS A 47 30.93 3.55 -6.91
N TYR A 48 31.45 2.37 -6.56
CA TYR A 48 31.13 1.66 -5.33
C TYR A 48 32.26 1.80 -4.31
N LYS A 49 31.91 2.13 -3.07
CA LYS A 49 32.84 2.23 -1.93
C LYS A 49 32.45 1.22 -0.88
N LYS A 50 33.42 0.55 -0.26
CA LYS A 50 33.15 -0.35 0.87
C LYS A 50 32.78 0.49 2.09
N LEU A 51 31.70 0.13 2.79
CA LEU A 51 31.33 0.78 4.04
C LEU A 51 32.01 0.06 5.21
N GLU A 52 32.71 0.82 6.05
CA GLU A 52 33.28 0.29 7.29
C GLU A 52 32.21 0.15 8.40
N PRO A 53 32.37 -0.77 9.37
CA PRO A 53 31.31 -1.10 10.33
C PRO A 53 30.84 0.07 11.19
N ASP A 54 31.70 1.03 11.47
CA ASP A 54 31.46 2.21 12.30
C ASP A 54 30.78 3.37 11.55
N GLU A 55 30.68 3.29 10.21
CA GLU A 55 30.01 4.31 9.41
C GLU A 55 28.50 4.37 9.74
N PRO A 56 27.88 5.57 9.76
CA PRO A 56 26.48 5.74 10.15
C PRO A 56 25.50 4.84 9.38
N LYS A 57 25.74 4.61 8.08
CA LYS A 57 24.90 3.76 7.22
C LYS A 57 25.07 2.28 7.53
N ALA A 58 26.29 1.83 7.87
CA ALA A 58 26.54 0.45 8.31
C ALA A 58 25.96 0.17 9.70
N VAL A 59 26.05 1.15 10.61
CA VAL A 59 25.39 1.10 11.93
C VAL A 59 23.86 1.05 11.78
N ASP A 60 23.29 1.86 10.88
CA ASP A 60 21.84 1.86 10.62
C ASP A 60 21.35 0.51 10.07
N TRP A 61 22.11 -0.10 9.15
CA TRP A 61 21.82 -1.46 8.65
C TRP A 61 21.78 -2.47 9.79
N ARG A 62 22.83 -2.52 10.63
CA ARG A 62 22.90 -3.44 11.78
C ARG A 62 21.80 -3.19 12.79
N ARG A 63 21.44 -1.93 13.04
CA ARG A 63 20.35 -1.55 13.96
C ARG A 63 19.00 -2.02 13.44
N LYS A 64 18.69 -1.77 12.17
CA LYS A 64 17.43 -2.19 11.54
C LYS A 64 17.29 -3.71 11.56
N ILE A 65 18.35 -4.45 11.19
CA ILE A 65 18.30 -5.91 11.20
C ILE A 65 18.20 -6.46 12.62
N GLY A 66 18.98 -5.94 13.57
CA GLY A 66 18.94 -6.39 14.97
C GLY A 66 17.59 -6.11 15.63
N GLY A 67 17.01 -4.93 15.36
CA GLY A 67 15.67 -4.57 15.80
C GLY A 67 14.61 -5.50 15.21
N MET A 68 14.62 -5.74 13.90
CA MET A 68 13.69 -6.69 13.27
C MET A 68 13.87 -8.12 13.82
N LEU A 69 15.10 -8.58 14.04
CA LEU A 69 15.35 -9.93 14.53
C LEU A 69 14.80 -10.14 15.95
N MET A 70 15.02 -9.18 16.84
CA MET A 70 14.52 -9.27 18.21
C MET A 70 13.04 -8.94 18.33
N HIS A 71 12.47 -8.19 17.38
CA HIS A 71 11.03 -8.07 17.24
C HIS A 71 10.39 -9.44 16.94
N TYR A 72 11.01 -10.25 16.08
CA TYR A 72 10.49 -11.56 15.71
C TYR A 72 10.83 -12.68 16.71
N LEU A 73 12.01 -12.65 17.34
CA LEU A 73 12.53 -13.76 18.17
C LEU A 73 12.62 -13.45 19.66
N GLY A 74 12.66 -12.17 20.05
CA GLY A 74 12.94 -11.73 21.42
C GLY A 74 11.77 -11.89 22.38
N GLY A 75 10.53 -11.96 21.92
CA GLY A 75 9.37 -12.02 22.84
C GLY A 75 9.21 -10.76 23.70
N ARG A 76 8.27 -10.80 24.66
CA ARG A 76 7.79 -9.61 25.39
C ARG A 76 8.82 -9.02 26.37
N GLU A 77 9.69 -9.84 26.95
CA GLU A 77 10.71 -9.41 27.92
C GLU A 77 11.86 -8.61 27.30
N HIS A 78 11.92 -8.62 25.97
CA HIS A 78 12.91 -7.92 25.18
C HIS A 78 12.33 -6.67 24.47
N ALA A 79 11.02 -6.40 24.58
CA ALA A 79 10.31 -5.37 23.79
C ALA A 79 10.66 -3.91 24.16
N ASP A 80 11.17 -3.67 25.36
CA ASP A 80 11.57 -2.33 25.87
C ASP A 80 13.02 -1.95 25.50
N ARG A 81 13.73 -2.81 24.76
CA ARG A 81 15.16 -2.66 24.45
C ARG A 81 15.38 -2.40 22.97
N ASN A 82 16.32 -1.52 22.67
CA ASN A 82 16.79 -1.30 21.30
C ASN A 82 17.92 -2.29 21.00
N TYR A 83 17.80 -3.05 19.91
CA TYR A 83 18.81 -4.02 19.52
C TYR A 83 19.61 -3.58 18.29
N ILE A 84 20.83 -4.08 18.22
CA ILE A 84 21.72 -3.92 17.08
C ILE A 84 22.40 -5.26 16.81
N LEU A 85 22.57 -5.63 15.55
CA LEU A 85 23.48 -6.72 15.23
C LEU A 85 24.89 -6.33 15.65
N LYS A 86 25.56 -7.20 16.43
CA LYS A 86 26.96 -7.00 16.81
C LYS A 86 27.81 -6.84 15.55
N ASP A 87 27.68 -7.79 14.63
CA ASP A 87 28.32 -7.82 13.33
C ASP A 87 27.33 -8.31 12.28
N LEU A 88 27.54 -7.98 11.00
CA LEU A 88 26.83 -8.65 9.90
C LEU A 88 27.27 -10.13 9.85
N PRO A 89 26.43 -11.05 9.35
CA PRO A 89 26.84 -12.45 9.19
C PRO A 89 28.14 -12.57 8.41
N GLU A 90 29.01 -13.49 8.82
CA GLU A 90 30.34 -13.67 8.23
C GLU A 90 30.26 -13.82 6.70
N GLY A 91 31.17 -13.17 5.96
CA GLY A 91 31.18 -13.20 4.50
C GLY A 91 30.20 -12.25 3.81
N TYR A 92 29.36 -11.52 4.55
CA TYR A 92 28.57 -10.41 4.03
C TYR A 92 29.27 -9.06 4.19
N VAL A 93 29.33 -8.27 3.12
CA VAL A 93 30.03 -6.98 3.08
C VAL A 93 29.13 -5.91 2.47
N LEU A 94 29.02 -4.78 3.15
CA LEU A 94 28.20 -3.65 2.72
C LEU A 94 29.02 -2.69 1.83
N TRP A 95 28.42 -2.28 0.72
CA TRP A 95 28.98 -1.35 -0.25
C TRP A 95 28.02 -0.21 -0.51
N GLU A 96 28.53 1.00 -0.65
CA GLU A 96 27.78 2.19 -1.02
C GLU A 96 28.03 2.52 -2.49
N HIS A 97 26.95 2.67 -3.27
CA HIS A 97 26.98 3.16 -4.64
C HIS A 97 26.77 4.67 -4.63
N VAL A 98 27.82 5.41 -4.97
CA VAL A 98 27.81 6.87 -5.00
C VAL A 98 27.90 7.38 -6.43
N LYS A 99 27.07 8.38 -6.75
CA LYS A 99 27.17 9.15 -7.98
C LYS A 99 27.18 10.64 -7.69
N TYR A 100 28.19 11.36 -8.17
CA TYR A 100 28.31 12.81 -7.97
C TYR A 100 29.22 13.47 -9.00
N ASN A 101 29.01 14.75 -9.25
CA ASN A 101 29.89 15.57 -10.07
C ASN A 101 30.96 16.27 -9.20
N VAL A 102 32.23 16.21 -9.62
CA VAL A 102 33.38 16.71 -8.84
C VAL A 102 33.33 18.24 -8.66
N GLU A 103 32.92 18.98 -9.69
CA GLU A 103 32.85 20.44 -9.65
C GLU A 103 31.73 20.91 -8.71
N LYS A 104 30.54 20.29 -8.84
CA LYS A 104 29.40 20.57 -7.94
C LYS A 104 29.74 20.25 -6.48
N LEU A 105 30.47 19.16 -6.23
CA LEU A 105 30.92 18.80 -4.88
C LEU A 105 31.94 19.78 -4.31
N ALA A 106 32.83 20.32 -5.14
CA ALA A 106 33.81 21.32 -4.72
C ALA A 106 33.17 22.68 -4.40
N GLU A 107 32.14 23.09 -5.15
CA GLU A 107 31.40 24.35 -4.90
C GLU A 107 30.58 24.30 -3.61
N GLU A 108 29.89 23.19 -3.33
CA GLU A 108 29.10 23.03 -2.10
C GLU A 108 30.01 22.98 -0.85
N LYS A 109 31.18 22.34 -0.94
CA LYS A 109 32.19 22.36 0.14
C LYS A 109 32.69 23.77 0.45
N LYS A 110 32.82 24.66 -0.55
CA LYS A 110 33.20 26.07 -0.34
C LYS A 110 32.09 26.90 0.33
N LYS A 111 30.82 26.49 0.17
CA LYS A 111 29.65 27.18 0.74
C LYS A 111 29.30 26.73 2.17
N GLY A 112 30.05 25.80 2.76
CA GLY A 112 29.88 25.37 4.15
C GLY A 112 28.56 24.64 4.44
N LYS A 113 27.84 24.18 3.41
CA LYS A 113 26.59 23.42 3.56
C LYS A 113 26.88 21.94 3.76
N HIS A 114 26.06 21.27 4.57
CA HIS A 114 26.11 19.82 4.72
C HIS A 114 25.84 19.15 3.35
N ALA A 115 26.64 18.14 2.99
CA ALA A 115 26.62 17.45 1.69
C ALA A 115 25.31 16.66 1.38
N ALA A 116 24.24 16.87 2.15
CA ALA A 116 22.93 16.29 1.94
C ALA A 116 22.26 16.99 0.74
N GLY A 117 22.47 16.41 -0.46
CA GLY A 117 21.95 16.91 -1.73
C GLY A 117 23.00 17.04 -2.84
N THR A 118 24.28 16.79 -2.55
CA THR A 118 25.36 16.89 -3.54
C THR A 118 25.60 15.58 -4.32
N PHE A 119 25.15 14.46 -3.77
CA PHE A 119 25.21 13.16 -4.41
C PHE A 119 23.90 12.91 -5.18
N GLU A 120 24.01 12.62 -6.47
CA GLU A 120 22.89 12.21 -7.33
C GLU A 120 22.39 10.81 -6.95
N ARG A 121 23.26 9.99 -6.36
CA ARG A 121 22.93 8.66 -5.82
C ARG A 121 23.79 8.33 -4.61
N GLN A 122 23.20 7.67 -3.61
CA GLN A 122 23.90 7.18 -2.43
C GLN A 122 23.24 5.91 -1.85
N ASP A 123 23.14 4.86 -2.66
CA ASP A 123 22.45 3.59 -2.29
C ASP A 123 23.41 2.63 -1.58
N ALA A 124 22.91 1.77 -0.67
CA ALA A 124 23.71 0.71 -0.06
C ALA A 124 23.29 -0.68 -0.54
N TYR A 125 24.28 -1.54 -0.80
CA TYR A 125 24.10 -2.90 -1.26
C TYR A 125 24.92 -3.87 -0.42
N LEU A 126 24.29 -4.95 0.04
CA LEU A 126 24.95 -6.01 0.79
C LEU A 126 25.28 -7.18 -0.12
N TYR A 127 26.57 -7.44 -0.30
CA TYR A 127 27.11 -8.57 -1.05
C TYR A 127 27.49 -9.71 -0.10
N GLY A 128 27.56 -10.93 -0.61
CA GLY A 128 27.94 -12.11 0.18
C GLY A 128 27.10 -13.36 -0.11
N HIS A 129 25.97 -13.25 -0.79
CA HIS A 129 25.09 -14.39 -1.04
C HIS A 129 25.77 -15.52 -1.86
N PRO A 130 25.58 -16.82 -1.54
CA PRO A 130 26.20 -17.96 -2.25
C PRO A 130 25.95 -18.01 -3.77
N GLN A 131 24.84 -17.44 -4.24
CA GLN A 131 24.54 -17.37 -5.68
C GLN A 131 25.36 -16.29 -6.44
N GLY A 132 26.25 -15.55 -5.74
CA GLY A 132 27.23 -14.66 -6.35
C GLY A 132 26.83 -13.19 -6.44
N ARG A 133 27.71 -12.37 -7.02
CA ARG A 133 27.65 -10.89 -6.97
C ARG A 133 26.40 -10.25 -7.58
N LYS A 134 25.68 -10.97 -8.46
CA LYS A 134 24.41 -10.49 -9.05
C LYS A 134 23.24 -10.62 -8.07
N LYS A 135 23.40 -11.42 -7.01
CA LYS A 135 22.39 -11.80 -6.03
C LYS A 135 22.65 -11.09 -4.70
N ARG A 136 22.70 -9.75 -4.76
CA ARG A 136 22.96 -8.84 -3.64
C ARG A 136 21.67 -8.26 -3.06
N TYR A 137 21.67 -7.91 -1.78
CA TYR A 137 20.52 -7.30 -1.12
C TYR A 137 20.58 -5.78 -1.19
N ARG A 138 19.44 -5.13 -1.42
CA ARG A 138 19.37 -3.66 -1.62
C ARG A 138 18.93 -2.87 -0.38
N SER A 139 18.46 -3.55 0.66
CA SER A 139 18.04 -2.92 1.91
C SER A 139 18.10 -3.91 3.08
N PRO A 140 18.06 -3.42 4.34
CA PRO A 140 17.91 -4.27 5.51
C PRO A 140 16.69 -5.19 5.44
N ALA A 141 15.56 -4.68 4.91
CA ALA A 141 14.32 -5.45 4.78
C ALA A 141 14.41 -6.54 3.71
N ASP A 142 15.16 -6.31 2.63
CA ASP A 142 15.44 -7.30 1.58
C ASP A 142 16.30 -8.46 2.12
N PHE A 143 17.25 -8.16 3.00
CA PHE A 143 18.10 -9.15 3.65
C PHE A 143 17.44 -9.85 4.85
N PHE A 144 16.43 -9.23 5.48
CA PHE A 144 15.85 -9.73 6.72
C PHE A 144 15.28 -11.16 6.64
N PRO A 145 14.51 -11.56 5.62
CA PRO A 145 14.03 -12.94 5.51
C PRO A 145 15.18 -13.96 5.48
N HIS A 146 16.32 -13.59 4.89
CA HIS A 146 17.52 -14.43 4.87
C HIS A 146 18.19 -14.51 6.23
N VAL A 147 18.30 -13.38 6.94
CA VAL A 147 18.81 -13.34 8.32
C VAL A 147 17.93 -14.10 9.29
N LEU A 148 16.61 -14.00 9.16
CA LEU A 148 15.67 -14.76 9.97
C LEU A 148 15.84 -16.27 9.74
N TRP A 149 15.98 -16.69 8.48
CA TRP A 149 16.31 -18.07 8.15
C TRP A 149 17.65 -18.50 8.76
N LEU A 150 18.72 -17.69 8.63
CA LEU A 150 20.02 -17.94 9.28
C LEU A 150 19.91 -18.13 10.80
N ALA A 151 19.00 -17.40 11.45
CA ALA A 151 18.81 -17.43 12.89
C ALA A 151 17.87 -18.55 13.40
N THR A 152 16.97 -19.07 12.56
CA THR A 152 15.85 -19.93 13.03
C THR A 152 15.83 -21.34 12.43
N ASP A 153 16.29 -21.52 11.20
CA ASP A 153 16.27 -22.81 10.54
C ASP A 153 17.41 -23.68 11.07
N LYS A 154 17.12 -24.87 11.62
CA LYS A 154 18.15 -25.71 12.27
C LYS A 154 19.07 -26.41 11.28
N ASP A 155 18.52 -26.80 10.13
CA ASP A 155 19.20 -27.64 9.15
C ASP A 155 20.03 -26.82 8.15
N GLY A 156 19.78 -25.50 8.08
CA GLY A 156 20.41 -24.61 7.12
C GLY A 156 20.03 -24.95 5.69
N ASP A 157 18.81 -25.45 5.47
CA ASP A 157 18.33 -25.79 4.12
C ASP A 157 17.94 -24.51 3.38
N PRO A 158 18.63 -24.14 2.27
CA PRO A 158 18.33 -22.94 1.51
C PRO A 158 16.89 -22.91 0.95
N ARG A 159 16.22 -24.06 0.83
CA ARG A 159 14.83 -24.16 0.36
C ARG A 159 13.82 -23.67 1.39
N ASN A 160 14.20 -23.62 2.67
CA ASN A 160 13.38 -23.04 3.74
C ASN A 160 13.53 -21.52 3.82
N CYS A 161 14.44 -20.92 3.03
CA CYS A 161 14.63 -19.48 2.99
C CYS A 161 13.62 -18.81 2.05
N SER A 162 12.84 -17.88 2.61
CA SER A 162 11.81 -17.11 1.88
C SER A 162 12.32 -15.81 1.27
N CYS A 163 13.64 -15.54 1.30
CA CYS A 163 14.20 -14.34 0.71
C CYS A 163 14.09 -14.36 -0.82
N LYS A 164 13.95 -13.17 -1.43
CA LYS A 164 13.82 -13.00 -2.89
C LYS A 164 15.01 -13.55 -3.68
N VAL A 165 16.15 -13.72 -3.02
CA VAL A 165 17.39 -14.19 -3.63
C VAL A 165 17.44 -15.72 -3.70
N CYS A 166 17.02 -16.42 -2.64
CA CYS A 166 16.96 -17.89 -2.58
C CYS A 166 15.78 -18.47 -3.36
N SER A 167 14.65 -17.76 -3.41
CA SER A 167 13.41 -18.20 -4.07
C SER A 167 12.97 -17.20 -5.15
N PRO A 168 13.70 -17.09 -6.28
CA PRO A 168 13.41 -16.13 -7.34
C PRO A 168 12.15 -16.46 -8.16
N ASP A 169 11.75 -17.74 -8.24
CA ASP A 169 10.60 -18.19 -9.07
C ASP A 169 9.23 -17.94 -8.39
N GLY A 170 9.20 -17.16 -7.31
CA GLY A 170 7.97 -16.65 -6.70
C GLY A 170 7.38 -15.43 -7.43
N GLU A 171 8.13 -14.85 -8.39
CA GLU A 171 7.73 -13.74 -9.26
C GLU A 171 8.48 -13.88 -10.61
N GLU A 172 7.86 -14.47 -11.65
CA GLU A 172 8.40 -14.40 -13.02
C GLU A 172 8.14 -13.00 -13.60
N ASP A 173 9.19 -12.17 -13.63
CA ASP A 173 9.26 -11.00 -14.52
C ASP A 173 9.43 -11.48 -15.98
N PRO A 174 8.77 -10.84 -16.97
CA PRO A 174 9.07 -11.07 -18.38
C PRO A 174 10.52 -10.65 -18.65
N GLN A 175 11.37 -11.63 -18.94
CA GLN A 175 12.77 -11.40 -19.28
C GLN A 175 12.90 -10.51 -20.52
N GLU A 176 13.87 -9.58 -20.43
CA GLU A 176 14.48 -8.89 -21.55
C GLU A 176 15.04 -9.91 -22.56
N GLU A 177 14.24 -10.30 -23.55
CA GLU A 177 14.75 -10.94 -24.76
C GLU A 177 15.19 -9.86 -25.77
N ASN A 178 16.51 -9.78 -25.91
CA ASN A 178 17.22 -8.95 -26.86
C ASN A 178 17.03 -9.52 -28.28
N VAL A 179 15.92 -9.18 -28.95
CA VAL A 179 15.69 -9.54 -30.36
C VAL A 179 16.18 -8.42 -31.27
N LYS A 180 17.35 -8.62 -31.87
CA LYS A 180 17.77 -7.91 -33.08
C LYS A 180 16.80 -8.28 -34.21
N VAL A 181 15.99 -7.34 -34.67
CA VAL A 181 15.22 -7.49 -35.91
C VAL A 181 15.97 -6.80 -37.05
N GLU A 182 16.51 -7.61 -37.96
CA GLU A 182 16.98 -7.16 -39.27
C GLU A 182 15.79 -6.66 -40.10
N VAL A 183 15.94 -5.45 -40.63
CA VAL A 183 14.95 -4.77 -41.47
C VAL A 183 15.00 -5.34 -42.88
N VAL A 184 13.96 -6.06 -43.29
CA VAL A 184 13.72 -6.40 -44.71
C VAL A 184 12.60 -5.50 -45.24
N ILE A 185 12.98 -4.65 -46.19
CA ILE A 185 12.12 -3.71 -46.92
C ILE A 185 11.33 -4.47 -48.01
N PRO A 186 10.03 -4.22 -48.20
CA PRO A 186 9.36 -4.46 -49.47
C PRO A 186 8.97 -3.15 -50.19
N VAL A 187 9.68 -2.97 -51.30
CA VAL A 187 9.39 -2.34 -52.60
C VAL A 187 8.05 -1.60 -52.82
N LYS A 188 8.21 -0.38 -53.36
CA LYS A 188 7.23 0.57 -53.95
C LYS A 188 6.41 0.00 -55.12
N LYS A 189 5.21 0.56 -55.33
CA LYS A 189 4.70 0.87 -56.68
C LYS A 189 4.09 2.28 -56.74
N GLU A 190 4.39 2.95 -57.85
CA GLU A 190 4.26 4.37 -58.16
C GLU A 190 2.87 4.74 -58.72
N VAL A 191 2.48 6.02 -58.57
CA VAL A 191 1.76 6.80 -59.60
C VAL A 191 2.24 8.27 -59.52
N LYS A 192 2.59 8.87 -60.69
CA LYS A 192 2.99 10.28 -60.96
C LYS A 192 1.84 11.03 -61.69
N PRO A 193 1.92 12.34 -62.06
CA PRO A 193 2.24 13.55 -61.28
C PRO A 193 1.35 14.81 -61.60
N ALA A 194 1.36 15.81 -60.69
CA ALA A 194 1.38 17.29 -60.90
C ALA A 194 0.23 18.04 -61.67
N PRO A 195 -0.01 19.38 -61.50
CA PRO A 195 0.95 20.42 -61.10
C PRO A 195 0.52 21.49 -60.08
N MET A 196 1.54 22.27 -59.71
CA MET A 196 1.70 23.36 -58.73
C MET A 196 0.81 24.58 -58.95
N VAL A 197 0.49 25.32 -57.87
CA VAL A 197 0.65 26.79 -57.78
C VAL A 197 1.06 27.18 -56.34
N ALA A 198 1.98 28.14 -56.27
CA ALA A 198 2.64 28.67 -55.08
C ALA A 198 1.78 29.62 -54.24
N ASN A 199 2.07 29.70 -52.93
CA ASN A 199 2.35 30.97 -52.24
C ASN A 199 2.82 30.76 -50.79
N ILE A 200 3.91 31.46 -50.43
CA ILE A 200 4.39 31.66 -49.05
C ILE A 200 3.95 33.06 -48.62
N PRO A 201 3.42 33.25 -47.41
CA PRO A 201 4.07 34.22 -46.52
C PRO A 201 4.11 33.82 -45.01
N GLN A 202 5.32 33.96 -44.47
CA GLN A 202 5.71 34.55 -43.17
C GLN A 202 4.98 34.23 -41.84
N LYS A 203 5.80 33.70 -40.92
CA LYS A 203 5.83 33.84 -39.45
C LYS A 203 4.70 34.62 -38.77
N ALA A 204 3.93 33.90 -37.96
CA ALA A 204 3.28 34.42 -36.75
C ALA A 204 3.57 33.46 -35.57
N ALA A 205 3.83 34.04 -34.39
CA ALA A 205 4.09 33.32 -33.15
C ALA A 205 2.90 32.41 -32.75
N PRO A 206 3.14 31.24 -32.11
CA PRO A 206 2.03 30.42 -31.65
C PRO A 206 1.35 31.09 -30.46
N ALA A 207 0.09 31.46 -30.66
CA ALA A 207 -0.86 31.75 -29.59
C ALA A 207 -1.02 30.50 -28.68
N PRO A 208 -1.32 30.68 -27.39
CA PRO A 208 -1.46 29.57 -26.46
C PRO A 208 -2.53 28.60 -26.96
N MET A 209 -2.15 27.32 -27.06
CA MET A 209 -3.04 26.21 -27.40
C MET A 209 -4.22 26.24 -26.42
N LYS A 210 -5.40 26.54 -26.94
CA LYS A 210 -6.65 26.22 -26.26
C LYS A 210 -6.68 24.71 -26.10
N SER A 211 -6.78 24.26 -24.86
CA SER A 211 -6.99 22.87 -24.47
C SER A 211 -8.14 22.26 -25.30
N PRO A 212 -8.05 20.98 -25.70
CA PRO A 212 -9.20 20.32 -26.31
C PRO A 212 -10.39 20.35 -25.34
N PRO A 213 -11.63 20.46 -25.84
CA PRO A 213 -12.81 20.48 -25.00
C PRO A 213 -12.86 19.21 -24.16
N GLN A 214 -12.90 19.39 -22.84
CA GLN A 214 -13.14 18.33 -21.87
C GLN A 214 -14.39 17.56 -22.31
N SER A 215 -14.19 16.28 -22.62
CA SER A 215 -15.30 15.33 -22.82
C SER A 215 -16.25 15.43 -21.63
N ALA A 216 -17.54 15.61 -21.90
CA ALA A 216 -18.59 15.68 -20.90
C ALA A 216 -18.36 14.62 -19.80
N SER A 217 -18.23 15.06 -18.57
CA SER A 217 -18.06 14.19 -17.41
C SER A 217 -19.20 13.18 -17.39
N PRO A 218 -18.95 11.87 -17.20
CA PRO A 218 -20.03 10.92 -17.01
C PRO A 218 -20.90 11.41 -15.85
N ILE A 219 -22.23 11.31 -16.03
CA ILE A 219 -23.21 11.71 -15.01
C ILE A 219 -22.93 10.89 -13.76
N ARG A 220 -22.38 11.53 -12.72
CA ARG A 220 -22.13 10.91 -11.42
C ARG A 220 -23.45 10.70 -10.69
N SER A 221 -23.62 9.54 -10.08
CA SER A 221 -24.78 9.22 -9.25
C SER A 221 -24.83 10.07 -7.98
N ALA A 222 -25.95 10.05 -7.24
CA ALA A 222 -26.07 10.85 -6.02
C ALA A 222 -25.13 10.30 -4.94
N GLU A 223 -25.05 8.98 -4.79
CA GLU A 223 -24.15 8.33 -3.83
C GLU A 223 -22.68 8.61 -4.17
N GLN A 224 -22.31 8.56 -5.45
CA GLN A 224 -20.95 8.89 -5.88
C GLN A 224 -20.57 10.34 -5.59
N ARG A 225 -21.50 11.28 -5.75
CA ARG A 225 -21.26 12.70 -5.40
C ARG A 225 -21.05 12.86 -3.90
N LEU A 226 -21.85 12.17 -3.08
CA LEU A 226 -21.71 12.18 -1.62
C LEU A 226 -20.37 11.57 -1.18
N ASP A 227 -20.00 10.42 -1.75
CA ASP A 227 -18.72 9.74 -1.47
C ASP A 227 -17.48 10.56 -1.87
N GLY A 228 -17.64 11.44 -2.87
CA GLY A 228 -16.63 12.38 -3.35
C GLY A 228 -16.65 13.75 -2.67
N ASP A 229 -17.58 14.01 -1.75
CA ASP A 229 -17.69 15.28 -1.03
C ASP A 229 -16.80 15.27 0.23
N PRO A 230 -15.80 16.17 0.36
CA PRO A 230 -14.98 16.29 1.56
C PRO A 230 -15.77 16.64 2.82
N ASN A 231 -16.98 17.20 2.69
CA ASN A 231 -17.82 17.62 3.81
C ASN A 231 -18.94 16.64 4.13
N SER A 232 -19.00 15.48 3.47
CA SER A 232 -20.05 14.46 3.72
C SER A 232 -20.04 13.91 5.14
N GLY A 233 -18.91 14.01 5.86
CA GLY A 233 -18.72 13.43 7.18
C GLY A 233 -18.46 11.92 7.17
N TYR A 234 -18.67 11.24 6.04
CA TYR A 234 -18.46 9.80 5.92
C TYR A 234 -17.04 9.44 5.46
N LEU A 235 -16.40 8.58 6.23
CA LEU A 235 -15.14 7.95 5.85
C LEU A 235 -15.35 6.62 5.10
N TYR A 236 -16.34 5.85 5.54
CA TYR A 236 -16.59 4.49 5.06
C TYR A 236 -17.85 4.40 4.20
N ARG A 237 -17.89 3.39 3.33
CA ARG A 237 -18.94 3.26 2.30
C ARG A 237 -19.73 1.97 2.48
N PRO A 238 -21.04 1.96 2.14
CA PRO A 238 -21.82 0.73 2.09
C PRO A 238 -21.15 -0.34 1.24
N GLY A 239 -21.00 -1.53 1.81
CA GLY A 239 -20.40 -2.70 1.22
C GLY A 239 -18.91 -2.85 1.53
N GLU A 240 -18.25 -1.89 2.16
CA GLU A 240 -16.85 -2.03 2.55
C GLU A 240 -16.66 -3.02 3.69
N LEU A 241 -15.56 -3.79 3.62
CA LEU A 241 -15.08 -4.63 4.71
C LEU A 241 -14.21 -3.78 5.64
N VAL A 242 -14.50 -3.84 6.93
CA VAL A 242 -13.87 -3.01 7.95
C VAL A 242 -13.60 -3.82 9.21
N TRP A 243 -12.66 -3.30 10.01
CA TRP A 243 -12.55 -3.66 11.41
C TRP A 243 -13.55 -2.83 12.21
N PHE A 244 -14.18 -3.43 13.21
CA PHE A 244 -15.05 -2.71 14.13
C PHE A 244 -14.78 -3.12 15.58
N ASN A 245 -14.85 -2.17 16.50
CA ASN A 245 -14.61 -2.40 17.90
C ASN A 245 -15.84 -3.08 18.56
N ARG A 246 -15.60 -4.15 19.32
CA ARG A 246 -16.61 -4.95 20.04
C ARG A 246 -16.59 -4.70 21.56
N GLY A 247 -15.91 -3.66 22.01
CA GLY A 247 -15.62 -3.37 23.41
C GLY A 247 -14.17 -3.71 23.75
N HIS A 248 -13.92 -4.96 24.09
CA HIS A 248 -12.61 -5.49 24.51
C HIS A 248 -11.84 -6.20 23.39
N ALA A 249 -12.32 -6.10 22.14
CA ALA A 249 -11.72 -6.78 21.01
C ALA A 249 -12.16 -6.10 19.70
N TRP A 250 -11.44 -6.37 18.63
CA TRP A 250 -11.85 -5.99 17.27
C TRP A 250 -12.47 -7.18 16.53
N GLY A 251 -13.43 -6.89 15.65
CA GLY A 251 -14.06 -7.87 14.78
C GLY A 251 -14.04 -7.43 13.33
N LEU A 252 -14.39 -8.35 12.44
CA LEU A 252 -14.50 -8.09 11.00
C LEU A 252 -15.96 -8.02 10.59
N ALA A 253 -16.32 -6.97 9.87
CA ALA A 253 -17.68 -6.74 9.43
C ALA A 253 -17.73 -6.08 8.06
N VAL A 254 -18.88 -6.19 7.41
CA VAL A 254 -19.22 -5.39 6.24
C VAL A 254 -20.19 -4.27 6.64
N ILE A 255 -19.99 -3.09 6.07
CA ILE A 255 -20.92 -1.97 6.25
C ILE A 255 -22.18 -2.23 5.43
N SER A 256 -23.33 -2.32 6.08
CA SER A 256 -24.62 -2.46 5.40
C SER A 256 -25.11 -1.12 4.87
N LYS A 257 -25.17 -0.12 5.75
CA LYS A 257 -25.74 1.22 5.50
C LYS A 257 -25.15 2.24 6.48
N ARG A 258 -25.35 3.52 6.21
CA ARG A 258 -24.82 4.64 7.01
C ARG A 258 -25.85 5.76 7.14
N ARG A 259 -25.76 6.55 8.21
CA ARG A 259 -26.60 7.73 8.45
C ARG A 259 -25.83 8.81 9.21
N ILE A 260 -26.33 10.04 9.19
CA ILE A 260 -25.91 11.07 10.13
C ILE A 260 -26.94 11.08 11.26
N ASP A 261 -26.47 10.95 12.49
CA ASP A 261 -27.28 11.02 13.71
C ASP A 261 -26.58 11.98 14.68
N ASN A 262 -27.30 12.99 15.19
CA ASN A 262 -26.73 14.03 16.05
C ASN A 262 -25.43 14.67 15.49
N ASN A 263 -25.42 15.00 14.19
CA ASN A 263 -24.24 15.52 13.46
C ASN A 263 -23.01 14.59 13.44
N ALA A 264 -23.16 13.31 13.80
CA ALA A 264 -22.10 12.32 13.73
C ALA A 264 -22.45 11.17 12.77
N PRO A 265 -21.48 10.68 11.99
CA PRO A 265 -21.68 9.51 11.13
C PRO A 265 -21.83 8.22 11.95
N GLN A 266 -22.90 7.47 11.69
CA GLN A 266 -23.13 6.14 12.22
C GLN A 266 -23.23 5.11 11.09
N TYR A 267 -22.75 3.91 11.37
CA TYR A 267 -22.70 2.80 10.44
C TYR A 267 -23.39 1.57 11.03
N LEU A 268 -24.25 0.94 10.25
CA LEU A 268 -24.77 -0.39 10.57
C LEU A 268 -23.81 -1.43 9.98
N VAL A 269 -23.16 -2.19 10.84
CA VAL A 269 -22.18 -3.20 10.45
C VAL A 269 -22.75 -4.60 10.66
N GLN A 270 -22.53 -5.49 9.69
CA GLN A 270 -22.85 -6.91 9.79
C GLN A 270 -21.55 -7.70 10.00
N PRO A 271 -21.32 -8.28 11.20
CA PRO A 271 -20.15 -9.12 11.45
C PRO A 271 -20.09 -10.30 10.46
N LEU A 272 -18.88 -10.59 10.00
CA LEU A 272 -18.58 -11.79 9.21
C LEU A 272 -18.51 -13.03 10.11
N SER A 273 -18.91 -14.17 9.57
CA SER A 273 -18.95 -15.44 10.31
C SER A 273 -18.76 -16.64 9.38
N HIS A 274 -18.74 -17.84 9.96
CA HIS A 274 -18.93 -19.11 9.26
C HIS A 274 -20.39 -19.26 8.76
N PRO A 275 -20.69 -20.19 7.83
CA PRO A 275 -22.00 -20.28 7.16
C PRO A 275 -23.20 -20.73 8.02
N LEU A 276 -22.94 -21.29 9.20
CA LEU A 276 -23.95 -22.00 9.99
C LEU A 276 -24.58 -21.12 11.08
N SER A 277 -23.98 -19.98 11.40
CA SER A 277 -24.48 -19.02 12.37
C SER A 277 -23.92 -17.64 12.07
N HIS A 278 -24.73 -16.60 12.26
CA HIS A 278 -24.33 -15.22 12.01
C HIS A 278 -24.60 -14.37 13.24
N PRO A 279 -23.61 -13.60 13.72
CA PRO A 279 -23.85 -12.61 14.76
C PRO A 279 -24.84 -11.52 14.30
N PRO A 280 -25.59 -10.91 15.23
CA PRO A 280 -26.48 -9.80 14.89
C PRO A 280 -25.68 -8.58 14.41
N PHE A 281 -26.34 -7.71 13.64
CA PHE A 281 -25.77 -6.42 13.25
C PHE A 281 -25.47 -5.54 14.47
N GLN A 282 -24.57 -4.57 14.29
CA GLN A 282 -24.28 -3.56 15.31
C GLN A 282 -24.27 -2.17 14.70
N ILE A 283 -24.65 -1.17 15.49
CA ILE A 283 -24.48 0.24 15.12
C ILE A 283 -23.16 0.72 15.73
N LYS A 284 -22.33 1.37 14.91
CA LYS A 284 -21.01 1.86 15.31
C LYS A 284 -20.81 3.29 14.84
N GLU A 285 -20.18 4.07 15.70
CA GLU A 285 -19.63 5.38 15.37
C GLU A 285 -18.35 5.20 14.54
N GLN A 286 -17.96 6.25 13.82
CA GLN A 286 -16.83 6.21 12.88
C GLN A 286 -15.50 5.87 13.57
N GLU A 287 -15.31 6.35 14.79
CA GLU A 287 -14.11 6.19 15.61
C GLU A 287 -13.92 4.75 16.08
N LEU A 288 -14.99 3.95 16.06
CA LEU A 288 -15.01 2.53 16.43
C LEU A 288 -14.83 1.61 15.22
N ILE A 289 -14.45 2.16 14.06
CA ILE A 289 -14.23 1.43 12.82
C ILE A 289 -12.82 1.75 12.30
N ARG A 290 -12.18 0.80 11.61
CA ARG A 290 -10.94 1.02 10.83
C ARG A 290 -11.07 0.45 9.42
N PRO A 291 -10.43 1.04 8.40
CA PRO A 291 -10.30 0.39 7.10
C PRO A 291 -9.67 -1.00 7.25
N TRP A 292 -10.09 -1.97 6.45
CA TRP A 292 -9.48 -3.31 6.43
C TRP A 292 -7.95 -3.28 6.37
N LEU A 293 -7.40 -2.41 5.54
CA LEU A 293 -5.97 -2.25 5.32
C LEU A 293 -5.22 -1.55 6.47
N ALA A 294 -5.90 -1.15 7.55
CA ALA A 294 -5.24 -0.57 8.72
C ALA A 294 -4.34 -1.57 9.45
N TRP A 295 -4.65 -2.87 9.37
CA TRP A 295 -3.92 -3.92 10.06
C TRP A 295 -3.63 -5.14 9.18
N SER A 296 -2.65 -5.91 9.61
CA SER A 296 -2.34 -7.21 9.03
C SER A 296 -3.35 -8.24 9.52
N VAL A 297 -3.68 -9.18 8.65
CA VAL A 297 -4.69 -10.19 8.96
C VAL A 297 -4.07 -11.27 9.83
N PRO A 298 -4.68 -11.62 10.97
CA PRO A 298 -4.18 -12.70 11.81
C PRO A 298 -4.28 -14.06 11.11
N THR A 299 -3.51 -15.02 11.63
CA THR A 299 -3.70 -16.44 11.32
C THR A 299 -5.00 -16.95 11.96
N THR A 300 -5.58 -18.02 11.41
CA THR A 300 -6.69 -18.70 12.07
C THR A 300 -6.22 -19.31 13.39
N THR A 301 -7.10 -19.28 14.38
CA THR A 301 -6.93 -19.88 15.70
C THR A 301 -6.83 -21.40 15.63
N ILE A 302 -7.50 -22.02 14.66
CA ILE A 302 -7.36 -23.44 14.32
C ILE A 302 -6.27 -23.57 13.24
N PRO A 303 -5.07 -24.10 13.56
CA PRO A 303 -3.94 -24.08 12.62
C PRO A 303 -4.18 -24.89 11.33
N GLN A 304 -5.00 -25.94 11.40
CA GLN A 304 -5.25 -26.88 10.31
C GLN A 304 -6.01 -26.24 9.13
N ILE A 305 -6.69 -25.12 9.36
CA ILE A 305 -7.46 -24.42 8.31
C ILE A 305 -6.78 -23.17 7.77
N ASN A 306 -5.57 -22.84 8.24
CA ASN A 306 -4.85 -21.64 7.81
C ASN A 306 -4.64 -21.56 6.28
N ASN A 307 -4.50 -22.72 5.62
CA ASN A 307 -4.25 -22.84 4.19
C ASN A 307 -5.49 -23.21 3.37
N LEU A 308 -6.67 -23.26 4.00
CA LEU A 308 -7.93 -23.56 3.31
C LEU A 308 -8.64 -22.26 2.94
N THR A 309 -9.37 -22.28 1.81
CA THR A 309 -10.34 -21.21 1.53
C THR A 309 -11.56 -21.36 2.41
N TYR A 310 -12.31 -20.27 2.59
CA TYR A 310 -13.55 -20.25 3.37
C TYR A 310 -14.53 -21.37 2.96
N GLU A 311 -14.62 -21.68 1.67
CA GLU A 311 -15.50 -22.71 1.11
C GLU A 311 -14.97 -24.14 1.27
N GLN A 312 -13.66 -24.32 1.46
CA GLN A 312 -13.03 -25.64 1.64
C GLN A 312 -13.13 -26.14 3.08
N VAL A 313 -13.43 -25.24 4.02
CA VAL A 313 -13.48 -25.57 5.44
C VAL A 313 -14.72 -26.43 5.75
N PRO A 314 -14.55 -27.60 6.41
CA PRO A 314 -15.66 -28.43 6.85
C PRO A 314 -16.28 -27.86 8.14
N TRP A 315 -17.03 -26.75 8.02
CA TRP A 315 -17.57 -25.99 9.16
C TRP A 315 -18.34 -26.84 10.17
N ASP A 316 -19.15 -27.80 9.72
CA ASP A 316 -19.90 -28.71 10.59
C ASP A 316 -19.02 -29.55 11.54
N ARG A 317 -17.82 -29.92 11.08
CA ARG A 317 -16.87 -30.74 11.85
C ARG A 317 -16.07 -29.87 12.80
N ILE A 318 -15.75 -28.65 12.38
CA ILE A 318 -15.08 -27.65 13.23
C ILE A 318 -15.97 -27.28 14.42
N ILE A 319 -17.25 -27.00 14.18
CA ILE A 319 -18.19 -26.63 15.24
C ILE A 319 -18.41 -27.79 16.23
N ARG A 320 -18.31 -29.03 15.76
CA ARG A 320 -18.31 -30.24 16.62
C ARG A 320 -17.03 -30.42 17.44
N GLY A 321 -16.01 -29.58 17.26
CA GLY A 321 -14.75 -29.63 17.99
C GLY A 321 -13.76 -30.68 17.47
N GLU A 322 -13.96 -31.24 16.27
CA GLU A 322 -13.09 -32.30 15.74
C GLU A 322 -11.66 -31.83 15.38
N PHE A 323 -11.43 -30.51 15.33
CA PHE A 323 -10.17 -29.90 14.94
C PHE A 323 -9.38 -29.29 16.13
N GLY A 324 -9.85 -29.51 17.35
CA GLY A 324 -9.22 -29.01 18.58
C GLY A 324 -9.85 -27.72 19.12
N SER A 325 -9.16 -27.08 20.06
CA SER A 325 -9.60 -25.82 20.67
C SER A 325 -9.26 -24.64 19.76
N GLY A 326 -10.28 -23.90 19.32
CA GLY A 326 -10.15 -22.66 18.57
C GLY A 326 -11.50 -21.97 18.43
N ASP A 327 -11.47 -20.72 17.97
CA ASP A 327 -12.67 -19.93 17.76
C ASP A 327 -13.06 -19.96 16.28
N PHE A 328 -14.01 -20.82 15.96
CA PHE A 328 -14.52 -20.99 14.60
C PHE A 328 -15.28 -19.79 14.06
N GLN A 329 -15.79 -18.90 14.93
CA GLN A 329 -16.42 -17.65 14.49
C GLN A 329 -15.35 -16.65 14.03
N VAL A 330 -14.29 -16.52 14.84
CA VAL A 330 -13.12 -15.70 14.48
C VAL A 330 -12.48 -16.23 13.20
N ASP A 331 -12.26 -17.53 13.09
CA ASP A 331 -11.64 -18.15 11.91
C ASP A 331 -12.50 -18.00 10.66
N GLY A 332 -13.83 -18.16 10.79
CA GLY A 332 -14.78 -17.87 9.73
C GLY A 332 -14.67 -16.44 9.23
N SER A 333 -14.60 -15.47 10.15
CA SER A 333 -14.46 -14.06 9.81
C SER A 333 -13.13 -13.76 9.10
N ILE A 334 -12.02 -14.35 9.55
CA ILE A 334 -10.68 -14.18 8.96
C ILE A 334 -10.64 -14.74 7.54
N LEU A 335 -11.09 -15.98 7.34
CA LEU A 335 -11.07 -16.63 6.03
C LEU A 335 -12.01 -15.94 5.04
N ALA A 336 -13.19 -15.52 5.49
CA ALA A 336 -14.10 -14.73 4.67
C ALA A 336 -13.47 -13.40 4.24
N ALA A 337 -12.83 -12.70 5.18
CA ALA A 337 -12.19 -11.42 4.90
C ALA A 337 -11.02 -11.54 3.92
N LYS A 338 -10.18 -12.59 4.05
CA LYS A 338 -9.13 -12.92 3.07
C LYS A 338 -9.72 -13.21 1.69
N GLY A 339 -10.80 -13.99 1.62
CA GLY A 339 -11.51 -14.29 0.38
C GLY A 339 -12.10 -13.03 -0.29
N ILE A 340 -12.65 -12.11 0.52
CA ILE A 340 -13.16 -10.82 0.06
C ILE A 340 -12.01 -9.96 -0.49
N ASP A 341 -10.91 -9.79 0.26
CA ASP A 341 -9.72 -9.01 -0.13
C ASP A 341 -9.11 -9.50 -1.46
N GLY A 342 -9.04 -10.83 -1.62
CA GLY A 342 -8.56 -11.49 -2.83
C GLY A 342 -9.55 -11.47 -4.01
N SER A 343 -10.65 -10.73 -3.94
CA SER A 343 -11.70 -10.70 -4.97
C SER A 343 -12.04 -9.28 -5.42
N TYR A 344 -12.77 -9.18 -6.53
CA TYR A 344 -13.32 -7.90 -6.98
C TYR A 344 -14.66 -8.08 -7.71
N SER A 345 -15.49 -7.04 -7.70
CA SER A 345 -16.74 -7.00 -8.46
C SER A 345 -17.02 -5.60 -8.98
N LEU A 346 -17.49 -5.51 -10.23
CA LEU A 346 -17.78 -4.26 -10.92
C LEU A 346 -19.27 -3.91 -10.79
N TYR A 347 -19.60 -2.62 -10.74
CA TYR A 347 -20.97 -2.13 -10.66
C TYR A 347 -21.17 -0.86 -11.49
N ASP A 348 -22.44 -0.49 -11.71
CA ASP A 348 -22.84 0.66 -12.51
C ASP A 348 -22.17 0.68 -13.89
N ARG A 349 -22.49 -0.35 -14.69
CA ARG A 349 -22.05 -0.46 -16.09
C ARG A 349 -22.51 0.77 -16.87
N ILE A 350 -21.59 1.36 -17.64
CA ILE A 350 -21.88 2.49 -18.50
C ILE A 350 -22.46 1.96 -19.82
N GLU A 351 -23.67 2.40 -20.15
CA GLU A 351 -24.31 2.10 -21.43
C GLU A 351 -23.78 3.02 -22.54
N SER A 352 -23.53 2.46 -23.72
CA SER A 352 -22.98 3.17 -24.89
C SER A 352 -21.67 3.95 -24.68
N PRO A 353 -20.60 3.39 -24.06
CA PRO A 353 -19.31 4.09 -24.04
C PRO A 353 -18.73 4.14 -25.46
N LEU A 354 -17.82 5.10 -25.72
CA LEU A 354 -16.90 5.00 -26.85
C LEU A 354 -15.95 3.80 -26.59
N VAL A 355 -16.43 2.60 -26.89
CA VAL A 355 -15.78 1.32 -26.56
C VAL A 355 -14.92 0.81 -27.71
N GLY A 356 -13.74 0.29 -27.38
CA GLY A 356 -13.07 -0.66 -28.26
C GLY A 356 -13.83 -1.99 -28.33
N PRO A 357 -13.62 -2.82 -29.37
CA PRO A 357 -14.24 -4.14 -29.45
C PRO A 357 -13.96 -4.98 -28.18
N GLY A 358 -15.00 -5.46 -27.52
CA GLY A 358 -14.89 -6.31 -26.32
C GLY A 358 -14.62 -5.57 -25.00
N GLU A 359 -14.64 -4.24 -24.99
CA GLU A 359 -14.51 -3.43 -23.76
C GLU A 359 -15.86 -3.12 -23.13
N VAL A 360 -15.92 -3.23 -21.80
CA VAL A 360 -17.06 -2.78 -21.00
C VAL A 360 -16.56 -1.78 -19.96
N HIS A 361 -17.25 -0.65 -19.83
CA HIS A 361 -16.86 0.40 -18.88
C HIS A 361 -17.81 0.41 -17.68
N TYR A 362 -17.27 0.77 -16.52
CA TYR A 362 -18.00 0.80 -15.25
C TYR A 362 -17.73 2.11 -14.52
N ASN A 363 -18.70 2.59 -13.74
CA ASN A 363 -18.52 3.77 -12.89
C ASN A 363 -17.84 3.45 -11.56
N GLY A 364 -17.79 2.18 -11.15
CA GLY A 364 -17.06 1.80 -9.96
C GLY A 364 -16.90 0.30 -9.76
N MET A 365 -16.19 -0.06 -8.71
CA MET A 365 -15.97 -1.44 -8.30
C MET A 365 -15.77 -1.57 -6.80
N PHE A 366 -16.08 -2.77 -6.29
CA PHE A 366 -15.48 -3.25 -5.07
C PHE A 366 -14.17 -3.94 -5.44
N LEU A 367 -13.07 -3.42 -4.89
CA LEU A 367 -11.75 -3.98 -5.04
C LEU A 367 -11.30 -4.49 -3.67
N GLY A 368 -11.39 -5.79 -3.46
CA GLY A 368 -11.18 -6.39 -2.17
C GLY A 368 -12.18 -5.88 -1.12
N ALA A 369 -11.64 -5.27 -0.09
CA ALA A 369 -12.38 -4.67 1.00
C ALA A 369 -13.04 -3.32 0.67
N GLU A 370 -12.56 -2.61 -0.34
CA GLU A 370 -12.85 -1.18 -0.53
C GLU A 370 -13.77 -0.92 -1.73
N LYS A 371 -14.58 0.14 -1.65
CA LYS A 371 -15.46 0.60 -2.73
C LYS A 371 -14.83 1.80 -3.44
N ILE A 372 -14.61 1.69 -4.75
CA ILE A 372 -13.88 2.68 -5.56
C ILE A 372 -14.80 3.23 -6.65
N TRP A 373 -14.81 4.56 -6.81
CA TRP A 373 -15.49 5.23 -7.90
C TRP A 373 -14.51 5.74 -8.96
N VAL A 374 -15.00 5.84 -10.20
CA VAL A 374 -14.37 6.70 -11.21
C VAL A 374 -14.44 8.16 -10.75
N GLY A 375 -13.36 8.91 -10.94
CA GLY A 375 -13.18 10.29 -10.52
C GLY A 375 -12.47 10.44 -9.17
N GLU A 376 -12.04 9.35 -8.55
CA GLU A 376 -11.39 9.34 -7.24
C GLU A 376 -9.95 8.84 -7.29
N PRO A 377 -9.11 9.24 -6.31
CA PRO A 377 -7.74 8.77 -6.20
C PRO A 377 -7.64 7.37 -5.59
N VAL A 378 -6.74 6.56 -6.13
CA VAL A 378 -6.31 5.28 -5.55
C VAL A 378 -4.80 5.29 -5.33
N ARG A 379 -4.31 4.65 -4.27
CA ARG A 379 -2.88 4.50 -3.98
C ARG A 379 -2.26 3.53 -4.98
N LEU A 380 -1.10 3.89 -5.54
CA LEU A 380 -0.33 3.00 -6.41
C LEU A 380 0.78 2.28 -5.66
N ARG A 381 1.13 1.09 -6.13
CA ARG A 381 2.31 0.35 -5.71
C ARG A 381 3.51 0.90 -6.47
N VAL A 382 4.41 1.56 -5.75
CA VAL A 382 5.65 2.13 -6.30
C VAL A 382 6.85 1.69 -5.46
N PRO A 383 8.05 1.61 -6.05
CA PRO A 383 9.27 1.39 -5.29
C PRO A 383 9.55 2.57 -4.33
N GLY A 384 9.99 2.26 -3.11
CA GLY A 384 10.33 3.26 -2.10
C GLY A 384 9.13 3.83 -1.34
N ASP A 385 9.34 4.98 -0.69
CA ASP A 385 8.38 5.61 0.22
C ASP A 385 7.61 6.77 -0.44
N ASP A 386 7.71 6.90 -1.76
CA ASP A 386 7.01 7.93 -2.52
C ASP A 386 5.48 7.74 -2.43
N ILE A 387 4.77 8.83 -2.16
CA ILE A 387 3.30 8.83 -2.17
C ILE A 387 2.84 9.10 -3.61
N VAL A 388 2.42 8.03 -4.28
CA VAL A 388 1.95 8.08 -5.67
C VAL A 388 0.52 7.56 -5.75
N ILE A 389 -0.32 8.29 -6.45
CA ILE A 389 -1.73 7.95 -6.65
C ILE A 389 -2.12 7.97 -8.14
N LEU A 390 -3.22 7.32 -8.47
CA LEU A 390 -3.89 7.40 -9.75
C LEU A 390 -5.28 8.03 -9.53
N VAL A 391 -5.57 9.15 -10.19
CA VAL A 391 -6.95 9.67 -10.26
C VAL A 391 -7.68 8.94 -11.38
N VAL A 392 -8.60 8.05 -11.00
CA VAL A 392 -9.27 7.16 -11.95
C VAL A 392 -10.19 7.95 -12.87
N GLN A 393 -10.00 7.88 -14.18
CA GLN A 393 -10.87 8.52 -15.16
C GLN A 393 -11.76 7.51 -15.89
N LYS A 394 -11.29 6.27 -16.07
CA LYS A 394 -12.07 5.17 -16.64
C LYS A 394 -11.71 3.86 -15.95
N LEU A 395 -12.72 2.99 -15.82
CA LEU A 395 -12.56 1.62 -15.38
C LEU A 395 -13.06 0.71 -16.49
N ILE A 396 -12.17 -0.10 -17.05
CA ILE A 396 -12.43 -0.89 -18.25
C ILE A 396 -12.25 -2.37 -17.92
N GLU A 397 -13.25 -3.19 -18.24
CA GLU A 397 -13.19 -4.65 -18.22
C GLU A 397 -13.08 -5.17 -19.65
N ARG A 398 -12.12 -6.06 -19.89
CA ARG A 398 -11.99 -6.85 -21.12
C ARG A 398 -12.10 -8.32 -20.78
N THR A 399 -13.00 -9.03 -21.44
CA THR A 399 -13.13 -10.49 -21.28
C THR A 399 -12.43 -11.18 -22.44
N ILE A 400 -11.46 -12.03 -22.13
CA ILE A 400 -10.70 -12.82 -23.09
C ILE A 400 -11.14 -14.28 -22.97
N PRO A 401 -11.44 -14.99 -24.07
CA PRO A 401 -11.71 -16.43 -24.05
C PRO A 401 -10.50 -17.20 -23.46
N PRO A 402 -10.69 -18.20 -22.58
CA PRO A 402 -11.94 -18.89 -22.25
C PRO A 402 -12.64 -18.38 -20.97
N MET A 403 -12.63 -17.06 -20.69
CA MET A 403 -13.29 -16.32 -19.58
C MET A 403 -12.35 -15.62 -18.60
N THR A 404 -11.13 -15.23 -19.01
CA THR A 404 -10.29 -14.37 -18.18
C THR A 404 -10.77 -12.92 -18.28
N SER A 405 -11.10 -12.32 -17.13
CA SER A 405 -11.43 -10.90 -17.04
C SER A 405 -10.17 -10.10 -16.67
N ILE A 406 -9.86 -9.10 -17.50
CA ILE A 406 -8.78 -8.14 -17.24
C ILE A 406 -9.42 -6.78 -16.98
N VAL A 407 -9.13 -6.21 -15.82
CA VAL A 407 -9.55 -4.86 -15.45
C VAL A 407 -8.39 -3.90 -15.59
N THR A 408 -8.63 -2.77 -16.24
CA THR A 408 -7.66 -1.68 -16.39
C THR A 408 -8.24 -0.39 -15.83
N PHE A 409 -7.49 0.22 -14.92
CA PHE A 409 -7.69 1.60 -14.49
C PHE A 409 -6.98 2.51 -15.48
N VAL A 410 -7.69 3.52 -15.98
CA VAL A 410 -7.12 4.56 -16.83
C VAL A 410 -7.29 5.90 -16.13
N GLY A 411 -6.24 6.69 -16.02
CA GLY A 411 -6.29 7.98 -15.34
C GLY A 411 -4.94 8.68 -15.25
N ASP A 412 -4.88 9.74 -14.48
CA ASP A 412 -3.67 10.54 -14.34
C ASP A 412 -2.93 10.14 -13.05
N VAL A 413 -1.63 9.88 -13.16
CA VAL A 413 -0.76 9.53 -12.03
C VAL A 413 -0.13 10.77 -11.46
N TYR A 414 -0.28 10.96 -10.15
CA TYR A 414 0.32 12.08 -9.43
C TYR A 414 1.25 11.58 -8.34
N LYS A 415 2.36 12.29 -8.13
CA LYS A 415 3.24 12.14 -6.98
C LYS A 415 3.07 13.32 -6.04
N PHE A 416 2.97 13.03 -4.75
CA PHE A 416 3.00 14.05 -3.73
C PHE A 416 4.44 14.55 -3.55
N ILE A 417 4.65 15.85 -3.64
CA ILE A 417 5.97 16.47 -3.52
C ILE A 417 5.96 17.57 -2.48
N GLU A 418 7.13 17.77 -1.87
CA GLU A 418 7.43 18.87 -0.96
C GLU A 418 8.40 19.84 -1.65
N MET A 419 8.12 21.14 -1.60
CA MET A 419 8.92 22.19 -2.22
C MET A 419 9.02 23.43 -1.31
N PRO A 420 10.01 24.31 -1.52
CA PRO A 420 10.05 25.60 -0.84
C PRO A 420 8.81 26.45 -1.15
N MET A 421 8.25 27.11 -0.14
CA MET A 421 7.05 27.96 -0.26
C MET A 421 7.26 29.09 -1.28
N PRO A 422 6.56 29.09 -2.43
CA PRO A 422 6.73 30.11 -3.46
C PRO A 422 5.80 31.31 -3.27
N TYR A 423 4.73 31.16 -2.48
CA TYR A 423 3.71 32.19 -2.27
C TYR A 423 3.98 33.03 -1.04
N THR A 424 3.55 34.29 -1.08
CA THR A 424 3.67 35.19 0.07
C THR A 424 2.42 35.22 0.92
N ASN A 425 1.24 35.01 0.32
CA ASN A 425 -0.05 35.09 0.99
C ASN A 425 -0.99 33.94 0.59
N ARG A 426 -1.91 33.56 1.49
CA ARG A 426 -2.94 32.51 1.25
C ARG A 426 -3.86 32.76 0.07
N SER A 427 -4.07 34.02 -0.31
CA SER A 427 -4.91 34.42 -1.44
C SER A 427 -4.28 34.11 -2.79
N GLU A 428 -2.96 33.91 -2.84
CA GLU A 428 -2.21 33.56 -4.06
C GLU A 428 -2.19 32.05 -4.31
N TRP A 429 -2.60 31.24 -3.32
CA TRP A 429 -2.48 29.79 -3.40
C TRP A 429 -3.38 29.23 -4.50
N PRO A 430 -2.85 28.39 -5.41
CA PRO A 430 -3.61 27.84 -6.50
C PRO A 430 -4.61 26.79 -5.99
N THR A 431 -5.73 26.68 -6.71
CA THR A 431 -6.66 25.55 -6.58
C THR A 431 -6.40 24.61 -7.74
N PRO A 432 -5.73 23.46 -7.53
CA PRO A 432 -5.41 22.55 -8.61
C PRO A 432 -6.68 21.87 -9.14
N SER A 433 -6.67 21.50 -10.42
CA SER A 433 -7.75 20.75 -11.07
C SER A 433 -7.69 19.27 -10.66
N LEU A 434 -8.01 18.97 -9.40
CA LEU A 434 -7.98 17.64 -8.78
C LEU A 434 -9.34 17.30 -8.16
N PRO A 435 -9.60 16.03 -7.82
CA PRO A 435 -10.77 15.64 -7.02
C PRO A 435 -10.92 16.50 -5.76
N ALA A 436 -12.16 16.90 -5.43
CA ALA A 436 -12.44 17.86 -4.36
C ALA A 436 -11.81 17.46 -3.02
N ARG A 437 -11.86 16.17 -2.66
CA ARG A 437 -11.24 15.67 -1.43
C ARG A 437 -9.72 15.84 -1.40
N MET A 438 -9.04 15.67 -2.54
CA MET A 438 -7.60 15.92 -2.66
C MET A 438 -7.28 17.41 -2.52
N VAL A 439 -8.09 18.28 -3.13
CA VAL A 439 -7.92 19.74 -3.03
C VAL A 439 -8.05 20.18 -1.56
N THR A 440 -9.07 19.67 -0.86
CA THR A 440 -9.29 19.97 0.56
C THR A 440 -8.15 19.45 1.45
N ASP A 441 -7.67 18.22 1.23
CA ASP A 441 -6.54 17.68 2.00
C ASP A 441 -5.25 18.46 1.72
N LEU A 442 -4.96 18.77 0.46
CA LEU A 442 -3.78 19.57 0.08
C LEU A 442 -3.81 20.96 0.72
N ARG A 443 -4.98 21.62 0.68
CA ARG A 443 -5.18 22.92 1.33
C ARG A 443 -4.89 22.82 2.83
N PHE A 444 -5.45 21.81 3.50
CA PHE A 444 -5.20 21.56 4.91
C PHE A 444 -3.71 21.37 5.22
N ARG A 445 -2.99 20.54 4.45
CA ARG A 445 -1.56 20.29 4.67
C ARG A 445 -0.71 21.56 4.52
N ASN A 446 -1.02 22.38 3.51
CA ASN A 446 -0.34 23.65 3.30
C ASN A 446 -0.64 24.67 4.40
N GLU A 447 -1.87 24.72 4.92
CA GLU A 447 -2.23 25.54 6.09
C GLU A 447 -1.47 25.11 7.34
N VAL A 448 -1.31 23.79 7.56
CA VAL A 448 -0.54 23.26 8.69
C VAL A 448 0.95 23.64 8.60
N ALA A 449 1.57 23.50 7.42
CA ALA A 449 2.97 23.87 7.24
C ALA A 449 3.22 25.39 7.39
N GLU A 450 2.31 26.21 6.87
CA GLU A 450 2.39 27.66 6.98
C GLU A 450 2.18 28.13 8.43
N ASN A 451 1.16 27.60 9.14
CA ASN A 451 0.91 27.93 10.55
C ASN A 451 2.13 27.62 11.45
N ALA A 452 2.92 26.61 11.08
CA ALA A 452 4.15 26.24 11.77
C ALA A 452 5.41 26.96 11.24
N ASN A 453 5.27 27.92 10.32
CA ASN A 453 6.37 28.68 9.71
C ASN A 453 7.46 27.83 9.04
N LYS A 454 7.13 26.65 8.51
CA LYS A 454 8.12 25.75 7.89
C LYS A 454 8.70 26.25 6.57
N ARG A 455 8.03 27.21 5.92
CA ARG A 455 8.30 27.64 4.54
C ARG A 455 8.30 26.48 3.54
N THR A 456 7.43 25.50 3.79
CA THR A 456 7.18 24.33 2.94
C THR A 456 5.86 24.49 2.19
N TRP A 457 5.82 24.08 0.92
CA TRP A 457 4.64 23.94 0.08
C TRP A 457 4.53 22.50 -0.43
N TYR A 458 3.36 21.91 -0.25
CA TYR A 458 3.02 20.60 -0.78
C TYR A 458 2.20 20.73 -2.06
N GLU A 459 2.44 19.82 -3.01
CA GLU A 459 1.72 19.77 -4.28
C GLU A 459 1.58 18.33 -4.79
N TRP A 460 0.53 18.09 -5.59
CA TRP A 460 0.40 16.88 -6.40
C TRP A 460 0.95 17.14 -7.80
N GLN A 461 2.16 16.65 -8.08
CA GLN A 461 2.79 16.77 -9.38
C GLN A 461 2.28 15.67 -10.31
N LEU A 462 1.76 16.06 -11.48
CA LEU A 462 1.40 15.11 -12.54
C LEU A 462 2.67 14.42 -13.07
N LEU A 463 2.72 13.09 -12.97
CA LEU A 463 3.82 12.27 -13.49
C LEU A 463 3.49 11.66 -14.85
N GLU A 464 2.31 11.06 -14.97
CA GLU A 464 1.92 10.31 -16.18
C GLU A 464 0.45 10.57 -16.48
N PRO A 465 0.12 11.31 -17.55
CA PRO A 465 -1.26 11.49 -17.98
C PRO A 465 -1.80 10.23 -18.66
N ALA A 466 -3.09 9.95 -18.47
CA ALA A 466 -3.80 8.82 -19.10
C ALA A 466 -3.10 7.46 -18.96
N ALA A 467 -2.38 7.27 -17.85
CA ALA A 467 -1.74 6.04 -17.43
C ALA A 467 -2.72 4.88 -17.40
N ARG A 468 -2.25 3.69 -17.79
CA ARG A 468 -2.98 2.43 -17.68
C ARG A 468 -2.36 1.58 -16.58
N ARG A 469 -3.17 1.12 -15.63
CA ARG A 469 -2.74 0.28 -14.51
C ARG A 469 -3.67 -0.92 -14.34
N GLY A 470 -3.08 -2.07 -14.06
CA GLY A 470 -3.82 -3.29 -13.74
C GLY A 470 -4.22 -3.33 -12.27
N LEU A 471 -4.94 -4.40 -11.88
CA LEU A 471 -5.35 -4.57 -10.49
C LEU A 471 -4.14 -4.65 -9.53
N ALA A 472 -3.07 -5.34 -9.91
CA ALA A 472 -1.88 -5.55 -9.07
C ALA A 472 -1.17 -4.24 -8.67
N ASP A 473 -1.30 -3.20 -9.50
CA ASP A 473 -0.69 -1.89 -9.28
C ASP A 473 -1.41 -1.07 -8.21
N ILE A 474 -2.66 -1.40 -7.89
CA ILE A 474 -3.50 -0.62 -6.97
C ILE A 474 -3.32 -1.14 -5.53
N LYS A 475 -2.81 -0.31 -4.62
CA LYS A 475 -2.71 -0.65 -3.18
C LYS A 475 -4.05 -0.54 -2.45
N GLY A 476 -4.98 0.28 -2.95
CA GLY A 476 -6.26 0.54 -2.32
C GLY A 476 -6.70 1.98 -2.49
N ARG A 477 -7.72 2.41 -1.77
CA ARG A 477 -8.18 3.80 -1.72
C ARG A 477 -7.11 4.72 -1.15
N TRP A 478 -7.09 5.95 -1.63
CA TRP A 478 -6.44 7.05 -0.94
C TRP A 478 -7.42 7.66 0.06
N TYR A 479 -6.88 8.08 1.21
CA TYR A 479 -7.63 8.65 2.31
C TYR A 479 -7.00 9.97 2.73
N GLU A 480 -7.84 10.93 3.10
CA GLU A 480 -7.41 12.24 3.56
C GLU A 480 -6.69 12.11 4.89
N THR A 481 -5.56 12.81 5.01
CA THR A 481 -4.72 12.78 6.21
C THR A 481 -5.46 13.33 7.41
N ARG A 482 -6.22 14.40 7.24
CA ARG A 482 -6.98 15.03 8.33
C ARG A 482 -7.99 14.06 8.97
N THR A 483 -8.58 13.19 8.16
CA THR A 483 -9.71 12.34 8.58
C THR A 483 -9.24 11.00 9.12
N LEU A 484 -8.33 10.33 8.41
CA LEU A 484 -7.94 8.96 8.76
C LEU A 484 -6.72 8.90 9.68
N LEU A 485 -5.77 9.83 9.60
CA LEU A 485 -4.55 9.75 10.40
C LEU A 485 -4.77 9.79 11.93
N PRO A 486 -5.70 10.61 12.49
CA PRO A 486 -6.01 10.55 13.92
C PRO A 486 -6.58 9.20 14.36
N VAL A 487 -7.27 8.52 13.46
CA VAL A 487 -7.88 7.21 13.68
C VAL A 487 -6.80 6.11 13.69
N LEU A 488 -5.77 6.22 12.85
CA LEU A 488 -4.67 5.25 12.76
C LEU A 488 -3.58 5.47 13.83
N ARG A 489 -3.23 6.72 14.14
CA ARG A 489 -2.10 7.06 15.04
C ARG A 489 -2.51 7.49 16.44
N GLY A 490 -3.80 7.66 16.67
CA GLY A 490 -4.32 8.32 17.86
C GLY A 490 -4.31 9.85 17.74
N VAL A 491 -5.29 10.47 18.39
CA VAL A 491 -5.52 11.93 18.31
C VAL A 491 -4.35 12.73 18.86
N GLU A 492 -3.70 12.26 19.93
CA GLU A 492 -2.58 12.97 20.55
C GLU A 492 -1.35 13.06 19.65
N GLN A 493 -0.88 11.93 19.11
CA GLN A 493 0.26 11.93 18.18
C GLN A 493 -0.02 12.75 16.92
N TYR A 494 -1.25 12.66 16.42
CA TYR A 494 -1.71 13.47 15.30
C TYR A 494 -1.60 14.96 15.63
N GLN A 495 -2.14 15.40 16.78
CA GLN A 495 -2.08 16.80 17.21
C GLN A 495 -0.64 17.29 17.39
N MET A 496 0.25 16.48 17.96
CA MET A 496 1.68 16.82 18.07
C MET A 496 2.33 17.03 16.69
N GLY A 497 2.00 16.20 15.71
CA GLY A 497 2.46 16.37 14.33
C GLY A 497 1.97 17.68 13.71
N ILE A 498 0.67 17.97 13.87
CA ILE A 498 0.08 19.23 13.38
C ILE A 498 0.75 20.46 14.03
N GLN A 499 1.02 20.43 15.33
CA GLN A 499 1.73 21.51 16.03
C GLN A 499 3.15 21.73 15.49
N ARG A 500 3.81 20.66 15.02
CA ARG A 500 5.13 20.71 14.37
C ARG A 500 5.06 21.07 12.88
N GLY A 501 3.87 21.30 12.31
CA GLY A 501 3.71 21.51 10.87
C GLY A 501 3.97 20.26 10.04
N GLU A 502 3.82 19.07 10.61
CA GLU A 502 4.07 17.78 9.97
C GLU A 502 2.75 17.12 9.61
N THR A 503 2.58 16.82 8.32
CA THR A 503 1.44 16.04 7.83
C THR A 503 1.95 14.78 7.12
N SER A 504 2.07 13.70 7.89
CA SER A 504 2.35 12.36 7.34
C SER A 504 1.18 11.89 6.48
N ASP A 505 1.39 10.95 5.56
CA ASP A 505 0.32 10.37 4.76
C ASP A 505 -0.28 9.14 5.43
N ALA A 506 -1.62 9.05 5.47
CA ALA A 506 -2.32 7.90 6.03
C ALA A 506 -1.94 6.59 5.33
N GLY A 507 -1.60 6.63 4.04
CA GLY A 507 -1.21 5.47 3.26
C GLY A 507 0.09 4.79 3.71
N LEU A 508 0.94 5.48 4.49
CA LEU A 508 2.15 4.91 5.10
C LEU A 508 1.86 4.03 6.32
N TRP A 509 0.67 4.18 6.91
CA TRP A 509 0.20 3.46 8.10
C TRP A 509 -0.82 2.37 7.74
N MET A 510 -0.89 2.01 6.46
CA MET A 510 -1.83 1.01 5.96
C MET A 510 -1.14 0.05 5.00
N ASN A 511 -1.56 -1.20 5.08
CA ASN A 511 -1.21 -2.25 4.15
C ASN A 511 -1.72 -1.95 2.73
N GLY A 512 -1.20 -2.70 1.77
CA GLY A 512 -1.70 -2.77 0.41
C GLY A 512 -2.63 -3.97 0.21
N ARG A 513 -3.61 -3.81 -0.67
CA ARG A 513 -4.41 -4.91 -1.18
C ARG A 513 -3.52 -5.98 -1.82
N GLY A 514 -3.82 -7.25 -1.53
CA GLY A 514 -3.05 -8.38 -2.06
C GLY A 514 -1.78 -8.69 -1.26
N ASP A 515 -1.48 -7.92 -0.22
CA ASP A 515 -0.40 -8.27 0.73
C ASP A 515 -0.76 -9.56 1.51
N THR A 516 -2.05 -9.90 1.61
CA THR A 516 -2.56 -11.11 2.31
C THR A 516 -2.89 -12.28 1.38
N SER A 517 -3.23 -11.98 0.12
CA SER A 517 -3.74 -12.94 -0.86
C SER A 517 -3.00 -12.74 -2.19
N ARG A 518 -2.08 -13.67 -2.50
CA ARG A 518 -1.28 -13.63 -3.73
C ARG A 518 -2.14 -14.06 -4.92
N GLY A 519 -2.34 -13.17 -5.89
CA GLY A 519 -3.02 -13.49 -7.15
C GLY A 519 -3.62 -12.29 -7.88
N PRO A 520 -4.12 -12.48 -9.12
CA PRO A 520 -4.68 -11.41 -9.95
C PRO A 520 -6.04 -10.86 -9.45
N GLY A 521 -6.58 -11.43 -8.37
CA GLY A 521 -7.92 -11.16 -7.86
C GLY A 521 -8.99 -12.02 -8.55
N VAL A 522 -9.94 -12.53 -7.77
CA VAL A 522 -11.06 -13.34 -8.28
C VAL A 522 -12.23 -12.45 -8.66
N ARG A 523 -12.62 -12.44 -9.94
CA ARG A 523 -13.82 -11.76 -10.42
C ARG A 523 -15.07 -12.44 -9.84
N LYS A 524 -15.84 -11.70 -9.04
CA LYS A 524 -17.17 -12.09 -8.55
C LYS A 524 -18.23 -11.29 -9.30
N LYS A 525 -19.41 -11.88 -9.54
CA LYS A 525 -20.47 -11.26 -10.36
C LYS A 525 -20.93 -9.91 -9.78
N ASN A 526 -21.10 -9.82 -8.46
CA ASN A 526 -21.49 -8.61 -7.72
C ASN A 526 -21.03 -8.71 -6.24
N ARG A 527 -21.30 -7.66 -5.44
CA ARG A 527 -20.89 -7.63 -4.03
C ARG A 527 -21.56 -8.70 -3.16
N LYS A 528 -22.81 -9.07 -3.44
CA LYS A 528 -23.49 -10.17 -2.73
C LYS A 528 -22.74 -11.49 -2.93
N ASP A 529 -22.35 -11.79 -4.16
CA ASP A 529 -21.58 -13.00 -4.49
C ASP A 529 -20.14 -12.96 -3.92
N THR A 530 -19.58 -11.77 -3.71
CA THR A 530 -18.30 -11.60 -2.99
C THR A 530 -18.42 -11.95 -1.51
N LEU A 531 -19.49 -11.50 -0.84
CA LEU A 531 -19.70 -11.76 0.60
C LEU A 531 -20.14 -13.21 0.86
N GLY A 532 -20.90 -13.79 -0.07
CA GLY A 532 -21.29 -15.20 -0.02
C GLY A 532 -22.00 -15.58 1.27
N GLN A 533 -21.62 -16.72 1.84
CA GLN A 533 -22.20 -17.26 3.08
C GLN A 533 -21.54 -16.69 4.35
N ALA A 534 -20.67 -15.67 4.24
CA ALA A 534 -20.09 -15.02 5.42
C ALA A 534 -21.07 -14.06 6.11
N VAL A 535 -22.17 -13.74 5.46
CA VAL A 535 -23.26 -12.89 5.92
C VAL A 535 -24.61 -13.60 5.76
N PRO A 536 -25.66 -13.20 6.48
CA PRO A 536 -27.00 -13.79 6.32
C PRO A 536 -27.48 -13.77 4.87
N LEU A 537 -28.28 -14.76 4.47
CA LEU A 537 -28.79 -14.89 3.08
C LEU A 537 -29.62 -13.69 2.61
N ASP A 538 -30.33 -13.06 3.55
CA ASP A 538 -31.16 -11.88 3.37
C ASP A 538 -30.39 -10.55 3.53
N PHE A 539 -29.09 -10.61 3.85
CA PHE A 539 -28.24 -9.44 3.94
C PHE A 539 -28.22 -8.64 2.63
N LYS A 540 -28.38 -7.32 2.76
CA LYS A 540 -28.29 -6.38 1.65
C LYS A 540 -27.35 -5.24 2.00
N VAL A 541 -26.52 -4.89 1.03
CA VAL A 541 -25.74 -3.65 1.04
C VAL A 541 -26.62 -2.55 0.48
N SER A 542 -26.79 -1.47 1.25
CA SER A 542 -27.52 -0.30 0.76
C SER A 542 -26.80 0.33 -0.43
N ARG A 543 -27.59 0.85 -1.39
CA ARG A 543 -27.09 1.69 -2.48
C ARG A 543 -27.01 3.17 -2.08
N GLY A 544 -27.27 3.48 -0.81
CA GLY A 544 -27.33 4.83 -0.28
C GLY A 544 -28.32 5.68 -1.08
N LEU A 545 -27.90 6.88 -1.48
CA LEU A 545 -28.77 7.83 -2.18
C LEU A 545 -29.28 7.35 -3.54
N ASP A 546 -28.68 6.30 -4.12
CA ASP A 546 -29.12 5.72 -5.39
C ASP A 546 -30.10 4.53 -5.21
N GLY A 547 -30.39 4.16 -3.95
CA GLY A 547 -31.27 3.05 -3.59
C GLY A 547 -32.65 3.49 -3.11
N PRO A 548 -33.56 2.52 -2.85
CA PRO A 548 -34.80 2.79 -2.14
C PRO A 548 -34.52 3.31 -0.72
N ALA A 549 -35.11 4.44 -0.32
CA ALA A 549 -34.85 5.06 0.99
C ALA A 549 -35.14 4.14 2.19
N GLN A 550 -36.08 3.20 2.04
CA GLN A 550 -36.37 2.16 3.04
C GLN A 550 -35.17 1.24 3.35
N ASP A 551 -34.25 1.07 2.39
CA ASP A 551 -33.04 0.27 2.57
C ASP A 551 -32.01 0.98 3.46
N ASP A 552 -32.12 2.31 3.64
CA ASP A 552 -31.26 3.12 4.51
C ASP A 552 -31.81 3.32 5.92
N VAL A 553 -33.04 2.86 6.20
CA VAL A 553 -33.64 2.97 7.53
C VAL A 553 -32.88 2.06 8.51
N PHE A 554 -32.42 2.65 9.61
CA PHE A 554 -31.79 1.90 10.70
C PHE A 554 -32.87 1.22 11.55
N PRO A 555 -32.61 0.01 12.07
CA PRO A 555 -33.53 -0.65 12.99
C PRO A 555 -33.67 0.15 14.30
N ASP A 556 -34.85 0.10 14.93
CA ASP A 556 -35.14 0.84 16.16
C ASP A 556 -34.16 0.49 17.29
N VAL A 557 -33.55 1.51 17.88
CA VAL A 557 -32.46 1.45 18.88
C VAL A 557 -32.82 0.57 20.09
N GLY A 558 -34.11 0.45 20.43
CA GLY A 558 -34.60 -0.37 21.55
C GLY A 558 -34.33 -1.87 21.42
N SER A 559 -34.23 -2.40 20.19
CA SER A 559 -33.90 -3.81 19.96
C SER A 559 -32.39 -4.10 19.96
N ALA A 560 -31.57 -3.12 19.57
CA ALA A 560 -30.12 -3.23 19.57
C ALA A 560 -29.50 -3.05 20.99
N GLN A 561 -30.06 -2.18 21.82
CA GLN A 561 -29.59 -1.96 23.20
C GLN A 561 -29.98 -3.11 24.15
N GLN A 562 -31.15 -3.74 23.97
CA GLN A 562 -31.52 -4.92 24.77
C GLN A 562 -30.63 -6.14 24.48
N GLN A 563 -30.16 -6.32 23.25
CA GLN A 563 -29.20 -7.38 22.92
C GLN A 563 -27.78 -7.08 23.44
N GLN A 564 -27.37 -5.80 23.53
CA GLN A 564 -26.09 -5.42 24.13
C GLN A 564 -26.06 -5.58 25.66
N GLN A 565 -27.17 -5.34 26.37
CA GLN A 565 -27.22 -5.49 27.83
C GLN A 565 -27.36 -6.95 28.29
N GLN A 566 -28.01 -7.85 27.53
CA GLN A 566 -28.10 -9.27 27.91
C GLN A 566 -26.76 -10.04 27.76
N GLN A 567 -25.81 -9.54 26.95
CA GLN A 567 -24.50 -10.17 26.78
C GLN A 567 -23.46 -9.80 27.85
N GLN A 568 -23.74 -8.83 28.73
CA GLN A 568 -22.83 -8.51 29.85
C GLN A 568 -22.89 -9.53 31.00
N GLN A 569 -23.82 -10.49 30.99
CA GLN A 569 -23.96 -11.49 32.07
C GLN A 569 -23.75 -12.96 31.65
N ALA A 570 -23.48 -13.24 30.38
CA ALA A 570 -23.13 -14.59 29.96
C ALA A 570 -22.16 -14.52 28.78
N PHE A 571 -20.89 -14.82 29.05
CA PHE A 571 -19.77 -15.19 28.16
C PHE A 571 -18.50 -14.39 28.49
N VAL A 572 -17.57 -15.06 29.17
CA VAL A 572 -16.16 -14.67 29.23
C VAL A 572 -15.48 -15.39 28.05
N MET A 573 -15.24 -14.67 26.95
CA MET A 573 -14.40 -15.15 25.85
C MET A 573 -13.03 -14.47 25.93
N PRO A 574 -11.92 -15.18 25.64
CA PRO A 574 -10.63 -14.56 25.50
C PRO A 574 -10.50 -13.85 24.14
N ASP A 575 -9.43 -13.07 24.08
CA ASP A 575 -9.34 -11.75 23.50
C ASP A 575 -8.61 -11.74 22.13
N ILE A 576 -9.14 -11.03 21.13
CA ILE A 576 -8.42 -10.78 19.86
C ILE A 576 -7.31 -9.73 20.05
N ASP A 577 -7.38 -8.92 21.10
CA ASP A 577 -6.41 -7.85 21.39
C ASP A 577 -5.01 -8.40 21.72
N GLN A 578 -4.89 -9.71 21.98
CA GLN A 578 -3.59 -10.38 22.07
C GLN A 578 -2.78 -10.36 20.76
N PHE A 579 -3.39 -9.95 19.65
CA PHE A 579 -2.77 -9.83 18.33
C PHE A 579 -2.82 -8.41 17.74
N MET A 580 -3.36 -7.43 18.45
CA MET A 580 -3.61 -6.06 17.93
C MET A 580 -2.78 -4.95 18.61
N ASP A 581 -2.09 -5.21 19.71
CA ASP A 581 -1.27 -4.21 20.41
C ASP A 581 0.23 -4.28 20.07
N LEU A 582 0.61 -3.46 19.10
CA LEU A 582 1.96 -2.91 18.96
C LEU A 582 1.78 -1.42 18.66
N ASP A 583 1.49 -0.63 19.70
CA ASP A 583 1.83 0.80 19.84
C ASP A 583 0.94 1.48 20.90
N GLY A 584 1.26 1.34 22.20
CA GLY A 584 0.44 2.04 23.20
C GLY A 584 0.72 1.78 24.67
N ALA A 585 1.97 1.90 25.16
CA ALA A 585 2.21 2.06 26.60
C ALA A 585 3.48 2.89 26.88
N VAL A 586 3.40 4.19 26.61
CA VAL A 586 4.25 5.18 27.29
C VAL A 586 3.35 5.95 28.26
N GLY A 587 3.53 5.66 29.55
CA GLY A 587 3.29 6.59 30.64
C GLY A 587 1.85 6.80 31.10
N GLN A 588 1.55 6.31 32.31
CA GLN A 588 1.22 7.12 33.50
C GLN A 588 0.66 6.18 34.58
N GLY A 589 1.43 5.93 35.63
CA GLY A 589 1.17 6.43 36.98
C GLY A 589 1.08 5.20 37.88
N GLY A 590 1.60 5.12 39.09
CA GLY A 590 1.85 6.12 40.10
C GLY A 590 1.45 5.47 41.43
N PHE A 591 2.41 5.36 42.35
CA PHE A 591 2.29 5.11 43.79
C PHE A 591 0.95 4.62 44.36
N THR A 592 0.96 3.49 45.06
CA THR A 592 0.74 3.41 46.53
C THR A 592 0.67 1.95 46.98
N GLY A 593 1.29 1.65 48.14
CA GLY A 593 1.17 0.37 48.84
C GLY A 593 2.43 -0.47 48.82
#